data_AF-A0A8H6F2F9-F1
#
_entry.id   AF-A0A8H6F2F9-F1
#
_cell.length_a   1.000
_cell.length_b   1.000
_cell.length_c   1.000
_cell.angle_alpha   90.00
_cell.angle_beta   90.00
_cell.angle_gamma   90.00
#
_symmetry.space_group_name_H-M   'P 1'
#
loop_
_entity.id
_entity.type
_entity.pdbx_description
1 polymer ?
#
loop_
_entity_poly.entity_id
_entity_poly.type
_entity_poly.pdbx_seq_one_letter_code
_entity_poly.pdbx_strand_id
1 'polypeptide(L)'
;MVDPGTSNATVRVRFTGTPLPLVPILVLIEALSYSSRAISLGLRLGANILSGHLLMLILGSLIVNLMSSSILGFIGGIVPIVAVIAITILEVGIAIIQAYVFSILLSGYIKDSVSLH
;
A
#
# COMPACT_ATOMS: atom_id res chain seq x y z
N MET A 1 -9.85 40.96 -31.59
CA MET A 1 -9.56 39.53 -31.82
C MET A 1 -8.53 39.09 -30.78
N VAL A 2 -8.92 38.18 -29.88
CA VAL A 2 -8.07 37.36 -28.97
C VAL A 2 -7.24 38.13 -27.92
N ASP A 3 -7.62 37.94 -26.65
CA ASP A 3 -7.23 38.69 -25.43
C ASP A 3 -5.72 38.88 -25.13
N PRO A 4 -5.30 40.06 -24.61
CA PRO A 4 -3.91 40.36 -24.26
C PRO A 4 -3.48 39.94 -22.83
N GLY A 5 -4.21 39.04 -22.16
CA GLY A 5 -4.11 38.87 -20.69
C GLY A 5 -3.70 37.50 -20.13
N THR A 6 -3.37 36.49 -20.96
CA THR A 6 -3.46 35.08 -20.51
C THR A 6 -2.14 34.36 -20.19
N SER A 7 -0.96 35.01 -20.29
CA SER A 7 0.30 34.32 -19.97
C SER A 7 0.60 34.16 -18.47
N ASN A 8 -0.15 34.84 -17.59
CA ASN A 8 0.08 34.84 -16.12
C ASN A 8 -1.07 34.25 -15.29
N ALA A 9 -2.16 33.81 -15.93
CA ALA A 9 -3.37 33.36 -15.23
C ALA A 9 -3.29 31.89 -14.78
N THR A 10 -2.56 31.03 -15.50
CA THR A 10 -2.56 29.57 -15.27
C THR A 10 -1.74 29.16 -14.03
N VAL A 11 -0.70 29.90 -13.66
CA VAL A 11 0.11 29.61 -12.46
C VAL A 11 -0.56 30.13 -11.17
N ARG A 12 -1.47 31.11 -11.29
CA ARG A 12 -2.14 31.72 -10.14
C ARG A 12 -3.37 30.95 -9.66
N VAL A 13 -3.98 30.10 -10.49
CA VAL A 13 -5.24 29.40 -10.12
C VAL A 13 -5.09 28.31 -9.05
N ARG A 14 -3.87 27.85 -8.73
CA ARG A 14 -3.66 26.90 -7.60
C ARG A 14 -3.36 27.58 -6.26
N PHE A 15 -2.93 28.85 -6.29
CA PHE A 15 -2.54 29.61 -5.09
C PHE A 15 -3.38 30.86 -4.82
N THR A 16 -4.37 31.19 -5.68
CA THR A 16 -5.20 32.41 -5.54
C THR A 16 -6.38 32.27 -4.55
N GLY A 17 -6.42 31.23 -3.72
CA GLY A 17 -7.54 30.97 -2.81
C GLY A 17 -7.16 30.65 -1.37
N THR A 18 -5.89 30.33 -1.08
CA THR A 18 -5.44 30.06 0.29
C THR A 18 -4.73 31.29 0.84
N PRO A 19 -5.20 31.86 1.97
CA PRO A 19 -4.57 33.03 2.55
C PRO A 19 -3.11 32.70 2.88
N LEU A 20 -2.20 33.62 2.54
CA LEU A 20 -0.73 33.48 2.66
C LEU A 20 -0.23 32.91 4.01
N PRO A 21 -0.89 33.15 5.16
CA PRO A 21 -0.53 32.53 6.44
C PRO A 21 -0.83 31.02 6.54
N LEU A 22 -1.70 30.46 5.70
CA LEU A 22 -2.12 29.05 5.73
C LEU A 22 -1.20 28.15 4.89
N VAL A 23 -0.42 28.71 3.98
CA VAL A 23 0.51 27.99 3.09
C VAL A 23 1.53 27.13 3.87
N PRO A 24 2.15 27.60 4.97
CA PRO A 24 3.10 26.80 5.75
C PRO A 24 2.43 25.60 6.43
N ILE A 25 1.19 25.80 6.92
CA ILE A 25 0.38 24.75 7.54
C ILE A 25 0.00 23.69 6.51
N LEU A 26 -0.33 24.10 5.28
CA LEU A 26 -0.67 23.19 4.19
C LEU A 26 0.53 22.29 3.79
N VAL A 27 1.72 22.87 3.68
CA VAL A 27 2.97 22.12 3.43
C VAL A 27 3.24 21.10 4.55
N LEU A 28 3.02 21.48 5.81
CA LEU A 28 3.20 20.59 6.95
C LEU A 28 2.26 19.37 6.90
N ILE A 29 0.97 19.60 6.59
CA ILE A 29 -0.01 18.51 6.49
C ILE A 29 0.21 17.64 5.24
N GLU A 30 0.71 18.22 4.15
CA GLU A 30 1.05 17.47 2.93
C GLU A 30 2.22 16.51 3.20
N ALA A 31 3.27 16.98 3.89
CA ALA A 31 4.37 16.14 4.33
C ALA A 31 3.91 14.99 5.27
N LEU A 32 3.01 15.28 6.22
CA LEU A 32 2.40 14.27 7.09
C LEU A 32 1.53 13.27 6.32
N SER A 33 0.80 13.72 5.29
CA SER A 33 -0.04 12.84 4.44
C SER A 33 0.81 11.87 3.62
N TYR A 34 1.93 12.32 3.06
CA TYR A 34 2.86 11.44 2.33
C TYR A 34 3.53 10.42 3.27
N SER A 35 3.97 10.85 4.46
CA SER A 35 4.58 9.94 5.45
C SER A 35 3.60 8.89 5.97
N SER A 36 2.36 9.29 6.30
CA SER A 36 1.32 8.34 6.73
C SER A 36 0.92 7.36 5.63
N ARG A 37 0.92 7.79 4.35
CA ARG A 37 0.71 6.89 3.20
C ARG A 37 1.82 5.84 3.09
N ALA A 38 3.08 6.25 3.26
CA ALA A 38 4.23 5.34 3.29
C ALA A 38 4.14 4.32 4.44
N ILE A 39 3.77 4.76 5.65
CA ILE A 39 3.59 3.88 6.81
C ILE A 39 2.43 2.90 6.58
N SER A 40 1.29 3.37 6.06
CA SER A 40 0.12 2.53 5.78
C SER A 40 0.43 1.44 4.74
N LEU A 41 1.35 1.70 3.82
CA LEU A 41 1.81 0.75 2.82
C LEU A 41 2.70 -0.34 3.42
N GLY A 42 3.64 0.04 4.29
CA GLY A 42 4.50 -0.90 5.01
C GLY A 42 3.70 -1.78 5.98
N LEU A 43 2.77 -1.20 6.73
CA LEU A 43 1.85 -1.95 7.60
C LEU A 43 1.00 -2.95 6.81
N ARG A 44 0.61 -2.62 5.57
CA ARG A 44 -0.18 -3.50 4.71
C ARG A 44 0.62 -4.72 4.26
N LEU A 45 1.89 -4.54 3.91
CA LEU A 45 2.77 -5.66 3.61
C LEU A 45 3.02 -6.53 4.85
N GLY A 46 3.29 -5.90 6.00
CA GLY A 46 3.50 -6.60 7.27
C GLY A 46 2.27 -7.39 7.72
N ALA A 47 1.08 -6.80 7.61
CA ALA A 47 -0.18 -7.47 7.92
C ALA A 47 -0.47 -8.65 6.99
N ASN A 48 -0.14 -8.53 5.69
CA ASN A 48 -0.27 -9.63 4.74
C ASN A 48 0.67 -10.79 5.13
N ILE A 49 1.98 -10.56 5.26
CA ILE A 49 2.92 -11.64 5.65
C ILE A 49 2.57 -12.26 7.02
N LEU A 50 2.11 -11.45 7.98
CA LEU A 50 1.65 -11.95 9.28
C LEU A 50 0.35 -12.78 9.15
N SER A 51 -0.60 -12.35 8.30
CA SER A 51 -1.85 -13.05 8.05
C SER A 51 -1.62 -14.38 7.36
N GLY A 52 -0.76 -14.43 6.34
CA GLY A 52 -0.35 -15.66 5.68
C GLY A 52 0.34 -16.64 6.65
N HIS A 53 1.23 -16.14 7.52
CA HIS A 53 1.88 -16.98 8.53
C HIS A 53 0.87 -17.52 9.58
N LEU A 54 -0.08 -16.70 10.04
CA LEU A 54 -1.13 -17.12 10.96
C LEU A 54 -2.09 -18.13 10.29
N LEU A 55 -2.45 -17.89 9.03
CA LEU A 55 -3.28 -18.78 8.24
C LEU A 55 -2.63 -20.16 8.10
N MET A 56 -1.33 -20.21 7.84
CA MET A 56 -0.58 -21.46 7.73
C MET A 56 -0.52 -22.23 9.04
N LEU A 57 -0.44 -21.54 10.19
CA LEU A 57 -0.52 -22.17 11.51
C LEU A 57 -1.90 -22.77 11.78
N ILE A 58 -2.97 -22.02 11.50
CA ILE A 58 -4.36 -22.47 11.74
C ILE A 58 -4.70 -23.63 10.80
N LEU A 59 -4.47 -23.48 9.49
CA LEU A 59 -4.75 -24.54 8.52
C LEU A 59 -3.82 -25.74 8.67
N GLY A 60 -2.56 -25.55 9.05
CA GLY A 60 -1.64 -26.64 9.38
C GLY A 60 -2.15 -27.49 10.54
N SER A 61 -2.61 -26.85 11.62
CA SER A 61 -3.23 -27.56 12.75
C SER A 61 -4.52 -28.28 12.36
N LEU A 62 -5.33 -27.68 11.48
CA LEU A 62 -6.54 -28.29 10.94
C LEU A 62 -6.23 -29.53 10.09
N ILE A 63 -5.24 -29.45 9.20
CA ILE A 63 -4.81 -30.57 8.35
C ILE A 63 -4.33 -31.74 9.21
N VAL A 64 -3.49 -31.48 10.21
CA VAL A 64 -3.00 -32.53 11.13
C VAL A 64 -4.16 -33.21 11.87
N ASN A 65 -5.13 -32.44 12.37
CA ASN A 65 -6.32 -32.99 13.03
C ASN A 65 -7.20 -33.81 12.07
N LEU A 66 -7.40 -33.35 10.84
CA LEU A 66 -8.21 -34.05 9.83
C LEU A 66 -7.55 -35.35 9.35
N MET A 67 -6.24 -35.33 9.10
CA MET A 67 -5.49 -36.51 8.66
C MET A 67 -5.37 -37.57 9.76
N SER A 68 -5.35 -37.16 11.03
CA SER A 68 -5.31 -38.07 12.19
C SER A 68 -6.68 -38.69 12.51
N SER A 69 -7.79 -38.06 12.10
CA SER A 69 -9.14 -38.49 12.49
C SER A 69 -9.70 -39.66 11.67
N SER A 70 -9.44 -39.74 10.37
CA SER A 70 -10.01 -40.78 9.50
C SER A 70 -9.29 -40.89 8.15
N ILE A 71 -9.39 -42.06 7.49
CA ILE A 71 -8.89 -42.28 6.12
C ILE A 71 -9.55 -41.34 5.10
N LEU A 72 -10.80 -40.93 5.34
CA LEU A 72 -11.51 -39.97 4.51
C LEU A 72 -11.00 -38.53 4.74
N GLY A 73 -10.56 -38.23 5.96
CA GLY A 73 -9.92 -36.97 6.34
C GLY A 73 -8.55 -36.78 5.69
N PHE A 74 -7.86 -37.87 5.37
CA PHE A 74 -6.61 -37.84 4.59
C PHE A 74 -6.82 -37.30 3.17
N ILE A 75 -7.86 -37.78 2.47
CA ILE A 75 -8.24 -37.24 1.15
C ILE A 75 -8.75 -35.79 1.27
N GLY A 76 -9.55 -35.50 2.30
CA GLY A 76 -10.07 -34.16 2.55
C GLY A 76 -9.00 -33.10 2.83
N GLY A 77 -7.85 -33.50 3.40
CA GLY A 77 -6.72 -32.63 3.72
C GLY A 77 -6.00 -32.02 2.51
N ILE A 78 -6.16 -32.59 1.31
CA ILE A 78 -5.54 -32.07 0.07
C ILE A 78 -6.12 -30.72 -0.34
N VAL A 79 -7.42 -30.51 -0.11
CA VAL A 79 -8.12 -29.26 -0.48
C VAL A 79 -7.53 -28.03 0.24
N PRO A 80 -7.41 -28.01 1.59
CA PRO A 80 -6.82 -26.87 2.29
C PRO A 80 -5.34 -26.65 1.96
N ILE A 81 -4.58 -27.69 1.60
CA ILE A 81 -3.18 -27.53 1.14
C ILE A 81 -3.12 -26.72 -0.15
N VAL A 82 -3.95 -27.05 -1.14
CA VAL A 82 -4.00 -26.30 -2.42
C VAL A 82 -4.47 -24.86 -2.20
N ALA A 83 -5.45 -24.65 -1.32
CA ALA A 83 -5.94 -23.33 -0.97
C ALA A 83 -4.85 -22.43 -0.34
N VAL A 84 -4.04 -22.98 0.59
CA VAL A 84 -2.92 -22.24 1.20
C VAL A 84 -1.92 -21.80 0.14
N ILE A 85 -1.51 -22.71 -0.76
CA ILE A 85 -0.54 -22.42 -1.82
C ILE A 85 -1.06 -21.31 -2.74
N ALA A 86 -2.33 -21.38 -3.15
CA ALA A 86 -2.95 -20.37 -4.02
C ALA A 86 -2.98 -18.98 -3.37
N ILE A 87 -3.33 -18.90 -2.08
CA ILE A 87 -3.37 -17.63 -1.34
C ILE A 87 -1.97 -17.04 -1.17
N THR A 88 -0.96 -17.86 -0.83
CA THR A 88 0.43 -17.38 -0.67
C THR A 88 0.99 -16.80 -1.96
N ILE A 89 0.69 -17.38 -3.12
CA ILE A 89 1.12 -16.84 -4.42
C ILE A 89 0.47 -15.48 -4.67
N LEU A 90 -0.84 -15.35 -4.42
CA LEU A 90 -1.57 -14.09 -4.56
C LEU A 90 -1.00 -13.00 -3.64
N GLU A 91 -0.66 -13.37 -2.40
CA GLU A 91 -0.13 -12.46 -1.38
C GLU A 91 1.25 -11.90 -1.75
N VAL A 92 2.14 -12.74 -2.29
CA VAL A 92 3.45 -12.32 -2.82
C VAL A 92 3.29 -11.42 -4.05
N GLY A 93 2.30 -11.67 -4.92
CA GLY A 93 2.00 -10.79 -6.05
C GLY A 93 1.59 -9.38 -5.61
N ILE A 94 0.70 -9.28 -4.62
CA ILE A 94 0.26 -7.98 -4.07
C ILE A 94 1.41 -7.28 -3.33
N ALA A 95 2.29 -8.04 -2.66
CA ALA A 95 3.46 -7.52 -1.97
C ALA A 95 4.41 -6.76 -2.92
N ILE A 96 4.67 -7.31 -4.10
CA ILE A 96 5.54 -6.68 -5.11
C ILE A 96 4.94 -5.36 -5.59
N ILE A 97 3.63 -5.33 -5.89
CA ILE A 97 2.93 -4.13 -6.34
C ILE A 97 2.99 -3.04 -5.26
N GLN A 98 2.81 -3.39 -3.99
CA GLN A 98 2.89 -2.43 -2.90
C GLN A 98 4.30 -1.91 -2.64
N ALA A 99 5.34 -2.73 -2.78
CA ALA A 99 6.72 -2.27 -2.71
C ALA A 99 7.05 -1.28 -3.85
N TYR A 100 6.53 -1.51 -5.05
CA TYR A 100 6.71 -0.59 -6.19
C TYR A 100 6.06 0.78 -5.95
N VAL A 101 4.81 0.80 -5.46
CA VAL A 101 4.10 2.05 -5.13
C VAL A 101 4.80 2.82 -4.01
N PHE A 102 5.50 2.14 -3.10
CA PHE A 102 6.30 2.80 -2.07
C PHE A 102 7.49 3.57 -2.68
N SER A 103 8.26 2.91 -3.54
CA SER A 103 9.42 3.52 -4.19
C SER A 103 9.05 4.73 -5.06
N ILE A 104 7.93 4.71 -5.78
CA ILE A 104 7.52 5.85 -6.62
C ILE A 104 7.13 7.07 -5.76
N LEU A 105 6.45 6.87 -4.63
CA LEU A 105 6.08 7.94 -3.70
C LEU A 105 7.32 8.55 -3.02
N LEU A 106 8.28 7.70 -2.60
CA LEU A 106 9.53 8.16 -1.99
C LEU A 106 10.38 8.96 -2.99
N SER A 107 10.48 8.48 -4.24
CA SER A 107 11.20 9.22 -5.29
C SER A 107 10.56 10.57 -5.59
N GLY A 108 9.22 10.66 -5.58
CA GLY A 108 8.52 11.94 -5.72
C GLY A 108 8.88 12.93 -4.61
N TYR A 109 8.83 12.48 -3.35
CA TYR A 109 9.18 13.32 -2.19
C TYR A 109 10.62 13.84 -2.21
N ILE A 110 11.58 12.99 -2.57
CA ILE A 110 13.00 13.40 -2.64
C ILE A 110 13.20 14.45 -3.75
N LYS A 111 12.52 14.32 -4.89
CA LYS A 111 12.58 15.29 -5.99
C LYS A 111 12.01 16.65 -5.59
N ASP A 112 10.87 16.66 -4.91
CA ASP A 112 10.24 17.91 -4.45
C ASP A 112 11.08 18.60 -3.36
N SER A 113 11.72 17.83 -2.46
CA SER A 113 12.59 18.38 -1.41
C SER A 113 13.88 18.99 -1.96
N VAL A 114 14.43 18.42 -3.03
CA VAL A 114 15.60 18.96 -3.74
C VAL A 114 15.25 20.19 -4.58
N SER A 115 14.08 20.21 -5.22
CA SER A 115 13.62 21.34 -6.03
C SER A 115 13.27 22.59 -5.22
N LEU A 116 13.06 22.46 -3.91
CA LEU A 116 12.72 23.58 -3.03
C LEU A 116 13.97 24.26 -2.42
N HIS A 117 15.17 23.78 -2.75
CA HIS A 117 16.46 24.44 -2.55
C HIS A 117 16.97 25.01 -3.87
#